data_AF-A0A934U6K2-F1
#
_entry.id   AF-A0A934U6K2-F1
#
_cell.length_a   1.000
_cell.length_b   1.000
_cell.length_c   1.000
_cell.angle_alpha   90.00
_cell.angle_beta   90.00
_cell.angle_gamma   90.00
#
_symmetry.space_group_name_H-M   'P 1'
#
loop_
_entity.id
_entity.type
_entity.pdbx_description
1 polymer ?
#
loop_
_entity_poly.entity_id
_entity_poly.type
_entity_poly.pdbx_seq_one_letter_code
_entity_poly.pdbx_strand_id
1 'polypeptide(L)'
;MSQPHFRQQITEYIGRLPAPLPQLWRPVDPLHHSIDAGIDRMERFHTGFRDNVVLRLAARLHARPAAIDRYRGVDSRVFGSIYGWFRTAHWYV
;
A
#
# COMPACT_ATOMS: atom_id res chain seq x y z
N MET A 1 7.14 -4.20 -3.51
CA MET A 1 7.53 -5.57 -3.08
C MET A 1 7.80 -6.41 -4.33
N SER A 2 8.49 -7.55 -4.21
CA SER A 2 8.54 -8.53 -5.31
C SER A 2 7.16 -9.16 -5.50
N GLN A 3 6.75 -9.35 -6.75
CA GLN A 3 5.52 -10.07 -7.12
C GLN A 3 5.47 -11.44 -6.39
N PRO A 4 4.33 -11.86 -5.81
CA PRO A 4 4.22 -13.16 -5.15
C PRO A 4 4.51 -14.32 -6.12
N HIS A 5 5.13 -15.40 -5.63
CA HIS A 5 5.50 -16.55 -6.46
C HIS A 5 4.30 -17.17 -7.20
N PHE A 6 3.14 -17.24 -6.55
CA PHE A 6 1.88 -17.68 -7.17
C PHE A 6 1.55 -16.88 -8.44
N ARG A 7 1.76 -15.56 -8.39
CA ARG A 7 1.46 -14.67 -9.51
C ARG A 7 2.42 -14.89 -10.68
N GLN A 8 3.71 -15.12 -10.39
CA GLN A 8 4.70 -15.47 -11.40
C GLN A 8 4.29 -16.76 -12.14
N GLN A 9 3.86 -17.79 -11.40
CA GLN A 9 3.40 -19.06 -11.97
C GLN A 9 2.17 -18.89 -12.88
N ILE A 10 1.20 -18.05 -12.50
CA ILE A 10 0.04 -17.76 -13.34
C ILE A 10 0.45 -17.02 -14.62
N THR A 11 1.28 -15.99 -14.50
CA THR A 11 1.76 -15.24 -15.68
C THR A 11 2.51 -16.17 -16.66
N GLU A 12 3.35 -17.07 -16.15
CA GLU A 12 4.03 -18.09 -16.97
C GLU A 12 3.07 -19.11 -17.58
N TYR A 13 2.05 -19.55 -16.84
CA TYR A 13 1.03 -20.45 -17.35
C TYR A 13 0.25 -19.79 -18.50
N ILE A 14 -0.23 -18.57 -18.30
CA ILE A 14 -1.00 -17.82 -19.30
C ILE A 14 -0.13 -17.51 -20.53
N GLY A 15 1.16 -17.23 -20.35
CA GLY A 15 2.09 -17.02 -21.45
C GLY A 15 2.25 -18.23 -22.39
N ARG A 16 1.89 -19.44 -21.94
CA ARG A 16 1.91 -20.68 -22.74
C ARG A 16 0.59 -20.99 -23.43
N LEU A 17 -0.48 -20.26 -23.14
CA LEU A 17 -1.78 -20.47 -23.74
C LEU A 17 -1.86 -19.84 -25.14
N PRO A 18 -2.71 -20.38 -26.04
CA PRO A 18 -2.94 -19.78 -27.34
C PRO A 18 -3.54 -18.37 -27.22
N ALA A 19 -3.36 -17.57 -28.27
CA ALA A 19 -3.99 -16.26 -28.38
C ALA A 19 -5.53 -16.36 -28.23
N PRO A 20 -6.20 -15.37 -27.63
CA PRO A 20 -5.70 -14.03 -27.27
C PRO A 20 -5.25 -13.88 -25.80
N LEU A 21 -5.27 -14.95 -24.99
CA LEU A 21 -5.08 -14.86 -23.54
C LEU A 21 -3.77 -14.16 -23.11
N PRO A 22 -2.60 -14.43 -23.71
CA PRO A 22 -1.38 -13.69 -23.37
C PRO A 22 -1.49 -12.18 -23.61
N GLN A 23 -2.19 -11.75 -24.66
CA GLN A 23 -2.35 -10.33 -24.98
C GLN A 23 -3.26 -9.62 -23.98
N LEU A 24 -4.37 -10.27 -23.58
CA LEU A 24 -5.28 -9.75 -22.56
C LEU A 24 -4.63 -9.68 -21.17
N TRP A 25 -3.64 -10.54 -20.90
CA TRP A 25 -2.94 -10.61 -19.61
C TRP A 25 -1.78 -9.61 -19.46
N ARG A 26 -1.21 -9.13 -20.56
CA ARG A 26 -0.10 -8.15 -20.56
C ARG A 26 -0.28 -6.95 -19.62
N PRO A 27 -1.46 -6.28 -19.53
CA PRO A 27 -1.60 -5.11 -18.69
C PRO A 27 -1.72 -5.43 -17.20
N VAL A 28 -1.93 -6.69 -16.80
CA VAL A 28 -2.30 -6.99 -15.42
C VAL A 28 -1.12 -6.76 -14.45
N ASP A 29 0.09 -7.17 -14.79
CA ASP A 29 1.27 -6.92 -13.94
C ASP A 29 1.61 -5.42 -13.82
N PRO A 30 1.61 -4.61 -14.91
CA PRO A 30 1.70 -3.16 -14.82
C PRO A 30 0.62 -2.51 -13.93
N LEU A 31 -0.60 -3.07 -13.92
CA LEU A 31 -1.71 -2.58 -13.10
C LEU A 31 -1.43 -2.80 -11.61
N HIS A 32 -0.96 -3.99 -11.21
CA HIS A 32 -0.58 -4.23 -9.80
C HIS A 32 0.57 -3.31 -9.36
N HIS A 33 1.59 -3.12 -10.20
CA HIS A 33 2.67 -2.17 -9.87
C HIS A 33 2.17 -0.72 -9.76
N SER A 34 1.18 -0.34 -10.56
CA SER A 34 0.54 0.98 -10.45
C SER A 34 -0.27 1.11 -9.16
N ILE A 35 -0.92 0.04 -8.71
CA ILE A 35 -1.62 -0.02 -7.42
C ILE A 35 -0.61 0.11 -6.27
N ASP A 36 0.51 -0.61 -6.30
CA ASP A 36 1.60 -0.48 -5.32
C ASP A 36 2.08 0.97 -5.21
N ALA A 37 2.34 1.63 -6.34
CA ALA A 37 2.74 3.03 -6.37
C ALA A 37 1.66 3.97 -5.80
N GLY A 38 0.39 3.67 -6.07
CA GLY A 38 -0.76 4.36 -5.50
C GLY A 38 -0.85 4.22 -3.98
N ILE A 39 -0.70 3.01 -3.46
CA ILE A 39 -0.68 2.71 -2.03
C ILE A 39 0.46 3.46 -1.35
N ASP A 40 1.66 3.44 -1.92
CA ASP A 40 2.82 4.15 -1.38
C ASP A 40 2.60 5.67 -1.35
N ARG A 41 1.93 6.22 -2.39
CA ARG A 41 1.55 7.64 -2.40
C ARG A 41 0.54 7.96 -1.31
N MET A 42 -0.47 7.12 -1.10
CA MET A 42 -1.46 7.29 -0.04
C MET A 42 -0.84 7.21 1.35
N GLU A 43 0.06 6.25 1.59
CA GLU A 43 0.76 6.12 2.87
C GLU A 43 1.63 7.34 3.17
N ARG A 44 2.42 7.82 2.19
CA ARG A 44 3.23 9.04 2.34
C ARG A 44 2.36 10.27 2.59
N PHE A 45 1.25 10.40 1.88
CA PHE A 45 0.32 11.52 2.10
C PHE A 45 -0.30 11.46 3.50
N HIS A 46 -0.77 10.29 3.91
CA HIS A 46 -1.38 10.09 5.22
C HIS A 46 -0.40 10.40 6.36
N THR A 47 0.78 9.78 6.34
CA THR A 47 1.82 10.02 7.36
C THR A 47 2.29 11.48 7.36
N GLY A 48 2.46 12.08 6.19
CA GLY A 48 2.80 13.50 6.04
C GLY A 48 1.71 14.42 6.61
N PHE A 49 0.44 14.15 6.34
CA PHE A 49 -0.69 14.92 6.88
C PHE A 49 -0.79 14.76 8.40
N ARG A 50 -0.67 13.54 8.91
CA ARG A 50 -0.65 13.26 10.35
C ARG A 50 0.44 14.08 11.05
N ASP A 51 1.67 13.99 10.59
CA ASP A 51 2.81 14.60 11.29
C ASP A 51 2.86 16.12 11.12
N ASN A 52 2.48 16.65 9.95
CA ASN A 52 2.58 18.09 9.67
C ASN A 52 1.32 18.89 9.98
N VAL A 53 0.15 18.25 10.02
CA VAL A 53 -1.13 18.94 10.28
C VAL A 53 -1.70 18.49 11.62
N VAL A 54 -2.03 17.20 11.76
CA VAL A 54 -2.75 16.70 12.94
C VAL A 54 -1.92 16.88 14.21
N LEU A 55 -0.68 16.40 14.24
CA LEU A 55 0.15 16.46 15.44
C LEU A 55 0.66 17.87 15.74
N ARG A 56 0.93 18.68 14.71
CA ARG A 56 1.27 20.10 14.90
C ARG A 56 0.09 20.87 15.49
N LEU A 57 -1.14 20.62 15.02
CA LEU A 57 -2.34 21.23 15.58
C LEU A 57 -2.58 20.78 17.02
N ALA A 58 -2.44 19.48 17.31
CA ALA A 58 -2.56 18.97 18.67
C ALA A 58 -1.56 19.62 19.64
N ALA A 59 -0.31 19.81 19.21
CA ALA A 59 0.70 20.51 20.00
C ALA A 59 0.34 21.99 20.24
N ARG A 60 -0.18 22.68 19.21
CA ARG A 60 -0.67 24.07 19.33
C ARG A 60 -1.87 24.20 20.27
N LEU A 61 -2.68 23.15 20.38
CA LEU A 61 -3.81 23.07 21.31
C LEU A 61 -3.39 22.54 22.70
N HIS A 62 -2.09 22.53 23.00
CA HIS A 62 -1.52 22.10 24.28
C HIS A 62 -1.86 20.64 24.67
N ALA A 63 -2.05 19.76 23.69
CA ALA A 63 -2.13 18.33 23.97
C ALA A 63 -0.83 17.85 24.64
N ARG A 64 -0.96 16.92 25.61
CA ARG A 64 0.19 16.37 26.33
C ARG A 64 1.13 15.65 25.35
N PRO A 65 2.46 15.87 25.41
CA PRO A 65 3.41 15.21 24.51
C PRO A 65 3.27 13.68 24.50
N ALA A 66 3.12 13.07 25.67
CA ALA A 66 2.91 11.62 25.79
C ALA A 66 1.65 11.12 25.07
N ALA A 67 0.60 11.93 24.97
CA ALA A 67 -0.61 11.57 24.23
C ALA A 67 -0.39 11.65 22.71
N ILE A 68 0.35 12.66 22.25
CA ILE A 68 0.77 12.81 20.84
C ILE A 68 1.62 11.62 20.41
N ASP A 69 2.61 11.24 21.22
CA ASP A 69 3.49 10.11 20.91
C ASP A 69 2.74 8.77 20.94
N ARG A 70 1.86 8.58 21.93
CA ARG A 70 0.99 7.40 21.98
C ARG A 70 0.10 7.31 20.74
N TYR A 71 -0.52 8.41 20.33
CA TYR A 71 -1.34 8.44 19.12
C TYR A 71 -0.49 8.12 17.87
N ARG A 72 0.67 8.76 17.70
CA ARG A 72 1.58 8.48 16.57
C ARG A 72 1.96 6.99 16.51
N GLY A 73 2.25 6.38 17.65
CA GLY A 73 2.60 4.96 17.74
C GLY A 73 1.44 4.03 17.37
N VAL A 74 0.23 4.30 17.89
CA VAL A 74 -0.98 3.53 17.56
C VAL A 74 -1.33 3.68 16.08
N ASP A 75 -1.34 4.91 15.58
CA ASP A 75 -1.63 5.23 14.19
C ASP A 75 -0.66 4.50 13.24
N SER A 76 0.65 4.61 13.48
CA SER A 76 1.67 3.94 12.67
C SER A 76 1.51 2.42 12.66
N ARG A 77 1.14 1.81 13.80
CA ARG A 77 0.91 0.37 13.89
C ARG A 77 -0.32 -0.05 13.10
N VAL A 78 -1.44 0.66 13.27
CA VAL A 78 -2.72 0.35 12.62
C VAL A 78 -2.60 0.55 11.13
N PHE A 79 -2.21 1.76 10.70
CA PHE A 79 -2.16 2.08 9.28
C PHE A 79 -0.98 1.41 8.57
N GLY A 80 0.15 1.19 9.23
CA GLY A 80 1.22 0.37 8.68
C GLY A 80 0.75 -1.06 8.36
N SER A 81 -0.04 -1.65 9.26
CA SER A 81 -0.66 -2.97 9.02
C SER A 81 -1.67 -2.93 7.87
N ILE A 82 -2.51 -1.89 7.80
CA ILE A 82 -3.50 -1.71 6.73
C ILE A 82 -2.83 -1.57 5.36
N TYR A 83 -1.82 -0.70 5.23
CA TYR A 83 -1.09 -0.55 3.97
C TYR A 83 -0.32 -1.82 3.60
N GLY A 84 0.27 -2.52 4.57
CA GLY A 84 0.87 -3.84 4.35
C GLY A 84 -0.13 -4.85 3.81
N TRP A 85 -1.35 -4.88 4.36
CA TRP A 85 -2.44 -5.72 3.86
C TRP A 85 -2.85 -5.34 2.44
N PHE A 86 -3.05 -4.06 2.13
CA PHE A 86 -3.40 -3.63 0.77
C PHE A 86 -2.31 -3.98 -0.25
N ARG A 87 -1.03 -3.78 0.09
CA ARG A 87 0.10 -4.19 -0.75
C ARG A 87 0.13 -5.68 -1.00
N THR A 88 -0.43 -6.49 -0.11
CA THR A 88 -0.48 -7.94 -0.27
C THR A 88 -1.73 -8.37 -1.03
N ALA A 89 -2.91 -7.95 -0.57
CA ALA A 89 -4.20 -8.41 -1.03
C ALA A 89 -4.43 -8.15 -2.52
N HIS A 90 -4.00 -6.98 -3.03
CA HIS A 90 -4.23 -6.66 -4.44
C HIS A 90 -3.51 -7.59 -5.40
N TRP A 91 -2.47 -8.32 -5.00
CA TRP A 91 -1.80 -9.33 -5.85
C TRP A 91 -2.56 -10.66 -5.95
N TYR A 92 -3.57 -10.87 -5.09
CA TYR A 92 -4.42 -12.06 -5.08
C TYR A 92 -5.78 -11.83 -5.75
N VAL A 93 -6.02 -10.61 -6.25
CA VAL A 93 -7.14 -10.25 -7.12
C VAL A 93 -6.69 -10.35 -8.57
#